data_AF-A0A7X6ANV5-F1
#
_entry.id   AF-A0A7X6ANV5-F1
#
_cell.length_a   1.000
_cell.length_b   1.000
_cell.length_c   1.000
_cell.angle_alpha   90.00
_cell.angle_beta   90.00
_cell.angle_gamma   90.00
#
_symmetry.space_group_name_H-M   'P 1'
#
loop_
_entity.id
_entity.type
_entity.pdbx_description
1 polymer ?
#
loop_
_entity_poly.entity_id
_entity_poly.type
_entity_poly.pdbx_seq_one_letter_code
_entity_poly.pdbx_strand_id
1 'polypeptide(L)'
;RATITMDRATPAEEVAPGLTMADTTGHTTHYSVVDRDGNAVAVTTTLNSGYGSKVTVSGAGFLLNNEMDDFAAKPGTPNQYGLVQGEANAVAPGKRPLSSMSP
;
A
#
# COMPACT_ATOMS: atom_id res chain seq x y z
N ARG A 1 28.69 -1.54 3.68
CA ARG A 1 29.73 -2.06 4.60
C ARG A 1 31.04 -1.25 4.56
N ALA A 2 31.36 -0.52 3.48
CA ALA A 2 32.62 0.22 3.34
C ALA A 2 32.74 1.50 4.21
N THR A 3 31.66 1.96 4.83
CA THR A 3 31.60 3.25 5.55
C THR A 3 31.49 3.11 7.08
N ILE A 4 31.53 1.89 7.62
CA ILE A 4 31.39 1.66 9.06
C ILE A 4 32.79 1.54 9.67
N THR A 5 33.14 2.51 10.51
CA THR A 5 34.36 2.46 11.33
C THR A 5 34.07 1.66 12.59
N MET A 6 34.87 0.63 12.89
CA MET A 6 34.56 -0.35 13.96
C MET A 6 35.08 0.08 15.34
N ASP A 7 35.92 1.11 15.37
CA ASP A 7 36.62 1.63 16.55
C ASP A 7 36.00 2.93 17.11
N ARG A 8 35.07 3.55 16.38
CA ARG A 8 34.34 4.75 16.82
C ARG A 8 32.91 4.74 16.32
N ALA A 9 32.01 5.28 17.13
CA ALA A 9 30.67 5.61 16.68
C ALA A 9 30.70 6.74 15.65
N THR A 10 29.84 6.69 14.63
CA THR A 10 29.63 7.78 13.69
C THR A 10 28.99 8.97 14.44
N PRO A 11 29.57 10.18 14.39
CA PRO A 11 28.98 11.37 15.00
C PRO A 11 27.56 11.61 14.49
N ALA A 12 26.63 11.96 15.39
CA ALA A 12 25.22 12.12 15.04
C ALA A 12 24.99 13.19 13.96
N GLU A 13 25.84 14.21 13.92
CA GLU A 13 25.84 15.30 12.93
C GLU A 13 26.21 14.81 11.52
N GLU A 14 26.96 13.72 11.40
CA GLU A 14 27.33 13.09 10.12
C GLU A 14 26.26 12.10 9.62
N VAL A 15 25.27 11.78 10.47
CA VAL A 15 24.13 10.92 10.11
C VAL A 15 23.00 11.82 9.62
N ALA A 16 22.92 12.04 8.31
CA ALA A 16 21.71 12.61 7.71
C ALA A 16 20.51 11.69 7.99
N PRO A 17 19.29 12.22 8.20
CA PRO A 17 18.10 11.38 8.33
C PRO A 17 18.00 10.45 7.11
N GLY A 18 18.24 9.15 7.34
CA GLY A 18 18.45 8.15 6.29
C GLY A 18 17.22 7.80 5.47
N LEU A 19 16.10 8.43 5.79
CA LEU A 19 14.86 8.36 5.04
C LEU A 19 14.31 9.79 5.06
N THR A 20 14.36 10.49 3.93
CA THR A 20 13.17 11.29 3.63
C THR A 20 12.03 10.29 3.72
N MET A 21 11.05 10.54 4.59
CA MET A 21 9.77 9.84 4.42
C MET A 21 9.43 10.12 2.97
N ALA A 22 9.54 9.11 2.10
CA ALA A 22 8.92 9.18 0.80
C ALA A 22 7.51 9.69 1.10
N ASP A 23 7.03 10.63 0.30
CA ASP A 23 5.69 11.19 0.42
C ASP A 23 4.72 10.00 0.40
N THR A 24 4.48 9.43 1.59
CA THR A 24 3.69 8.23 1.81
C THR A 24 2.33 8.84 1.88
N THR A 25 1.83 9.15 0.69
CA THR A 25 0.45 9.57 0.47
C THR A 25 -0.38 8.39 0.98
N GLY A 26 -0.71 8.49 2.28
CA GLY A 26 -1.05 7.38 3.17
C GLY A 26 -2.48 6.98 2.93
N HIS A 27 -2.66 5.96 2.09
CA HIS A 27 -3.97 5.62 1.54
C HIS A 27 -4.34 4.14 1.74
N THR A 28 -3.33 3.31 2.03
CA THR A 28 -3.43 1.90 2.44
C THR A 28 -2.82 1.75 3.83
N THR A 29 -3.44 0.96 4.71
CA THR A 29 -2.96 0.78 6.09
C THR A 29 -2.69 -0.69 6.40
N HIS A 30 -1.71 -0.92 7.28
CA HIS A 30 -1.37 -2.24 7.79
C HIS A 30 -1.32 -2.21 9.31
N TYR A 31 -1.82 -3.26 9.94
CA TYR A 31 -1.67 -3.47 11.37
C TYR A 31 -1.46 -4.95 11.69
N SER A 32 -0.78 -5.19 12.81
CA SER A 32 -0.47 -6.53 13.31
C SER A 32 -0.91 -6.65 14.77
N VAL A 33 -1.44 -7.81 15.15
CA VAL A 33 -1.88 -8.13 16.50
C VAL A 33 -1.26 -9.44 16.93
N VAL A 34 -0.71 -9.50 18.15
CA VAL A 34 -0.29 -10.72 18.82
C VAL A 34 -0.93 -10.75 20.20
N ASP A 35 -1.60 -11.85 20.55
CA ASP A 35 -2.23 -12.00 21.86
C ASP A 35 -1.39 -12.80 22.87
N ARG A 36 -1.86 -12.87 24.11
CA ARG A 36 -1.17 -13.56 25.22
C ARG A 36 -1.08 -15.08 25.06
N ASP A 37 -1.93 -15.67 24.21
CA ASP A 37 -1.97 -17.11 23.95
C ASP A 37 -1.10 -17.48 22.75
N GLY A 38 -0.47 -16.47 22.10
CA GLY A 38 0.45 -16.64 20.99
C GLY A 38 -0.23 -16.60 19.61
N ASN A 39 -1.51 -16.24 19.51
CA ASN A 39 -2.15 -16.05 18.22
C ASN A 39 -1.61 -14.78 17.56
N ALA A 40 -1.42 -14.82 16.24
CA ALA A 40 -0.95 -13.70 15.46
C ALA A 40 -1.89 -13.42 14.28
N VAL A 41 -2.18 -12.15 14.03
CA VAL A 41 -2.99 -11.66 12.91
C VAL A 41 -2.29 -10.49 12.26
N ALA A 42 -2.18 -10.52 10.93
CA ALA A 42 -1.70 -9.41 10.12
C ALA A 42 -2.79 -9.00 9.12
N VAL A 43 -3.07 -7.70 9.05
CA VAL A 43 -4.11 -7.15 8.18
C VAL A 43 -3.55 -5.96 7.42
N THR A 44 -3.59 -6.07 6.09
CA THR A 44 -3.46 -4.93 5.19
C THR A 44 -4.84 -4.64 4.61
N THR A 45 -5.30 -3.39 4.69
CA THR A 45 -6.60 -2.98 4.17
C THR A 45 -6.54 -1.55 3.61
N THR A 46 -7.44 -1.22 2.69
CA THR A 46 -7.37 0.02 1.92
C THR A 46 -8.70 0.43 1.31
N LEU A 47 -8.79 1.70 0.88
CA LEU A 47 -9.77 2.18 -0.10
C LEU A 47 -9.16 2.33 -1.51
N ASN A 48 -7.96 1.77 -1.70
CA ASN A 48 -6.98 1.98 -2.76
C ASN A 48 -6.19 3.29 -2.60
N SER A 49 -6.63 4.38 -3.23
CA SER A 49 -5.97 5.68 -3.12
C SER A 49 -6.62 6.58 -2.07
N GLY A 50 -6.12 7.81 -1.92
CA GLY A 50 -6.48 8.69 -0.81
C GLY A 50 -7.95 9.05 -0.83
N TYR A 51 -8.66 8.68 0.24
CA TYR A 51 -10.12 8.78 0.36
C TYR A 51 -10.88 7.94 -0.69
N GLY A 52 -10.24 6.93 -1.28
CA GLY A 52 -10.78 6.06 -2.31
C GLY A 52 -11.24 6.83 -3.55
N SER A 53 -12.48 6.57 -3.97
CA SER A 53 -13.12 7.28 -5.07
C SER A 53 -13.49 8.74 -4.77
N LYS A 54 -13.29 9.20 -3.52
CA LYS A 54 -13.77 10.51 -3.01
C LYS A 54 -15.29 10.65 -3.03
N VAL A 55 -16.03 9.54 -3.22
CA VAL A 55 -17.49 9.47 -3.18
C VAL A 55 -17.91 8.93 -1.82
N THR A 56 -18.86 9.61 -1.18
CA THR A 56 -19.51 9.13 0.05
C THR A 56 -20.84 8.47 -0.26
N VAL A 57 -21.22 7.46 0.51
CA VAL A 57 -22.55 6.87 0.43
C VAL A 57 -23.53 7.76 1.20
N SER A 58 -24.45 8.40 0.46
CA SER A 58 -25.47 9.28 1.03
C SER A 58 -26.27 8.57 2.11
N GLY A 59 -26.38 9.19 3.28
CA GLY A 59 -27.09 8.65 4.44
C GLY A 59 -26.32 7.61 5.27
N ALA A 60 -25.21 7.05 4.76
CA ALA A 60 -24.42 6.05 5.48
C ALA A 60 -23.06 6.58 5.99
N GLY A 61 -22.52 7.64 5.37
CA GLY A 61 -21.39 8.39 5.93
C GLY A 61 -20.00 7.75 5.74
N PHE A 62 -19.87 6.72 4.91
CA PHE A 62 -18.57 6.13 4.56
C PHE A 62 -18.18 6.39 3.10
N LEU A 63 -16.87 6.31 2.83
CA LEU A 63 -16.28 6.49 1.50
C LEU A 63 -16.32 5.18 0.70
N LEU A 64 -16.55 5.28 -0.60
CA LEU A 64 -16.38 4.17 -1.54
C LEU A 64 -14.93 4.06 -1.99
N ASN A 65 -14.41 2.83 -2.06
CA ASN A 65 -13.11 2.55 -2.65
C ASN A 65 -13.07 2.93 -4.14
N ASN A 66 -11.87 3.04 -4.68
CA ASN A 66 -11.60 3.02 -6.12
C ASN A 66 -10.74 1.81 -6.51
N GLU A 67 -11.05 0.64 -5.92
CA GLU A 67 -10.30 -0.61 -6.14
C GLU A 67 -10.41 -1.12 -7.59
N MET A 68 -11.38 -0.62 -8.37
CA MET A 68 -11.52 -0.98 -9.78
C MET A 68 -10.30 -0.57 -10.63
N ASP A 69 -9.49 0.40 -10.18
CA ASP A 69 -8.23 0.79 -10.84
C ASP A 69 -7.15 -0.31 -10.75
N ASP A 70 -7.29 -1.26 -9.83
CA ASP A 70 -6.34 -2.38 -9.70
C ASP A 70 -6.55 -3.43 -10.80
N PHE A 71 -7.64 -3.37 -11.57
CA PHE A 71 -7.78 -4.16 -12.80
C PHE A 71 -6.98 -3.57 -13.96
N ALA A 72 -6.61 -4.43 -14.90
CA ALA A 72 -6.21 -4.02 -16.23
C ALA A 72 -7.43 -3.53 -17.03
N ALA A 73 -7.79 -2.25 -16.89
CA ALA A 73 -8.87 -1.63 -17.67
C ALA A 73 -8.62 -1.75 -19.18
N LYS A 74 -7.34 -1.68 -19.58
CA LYS A 74 -6.84 -2.03 -20.91
C LYS A 74 -5.54 -2.82 -20.75
N PRO A 75 -5.53 -4.14 -21.03
CA PRO A 75 -4.32 -4.96 -20.98
C PRO A 75 -3.14 -4.31 -21.71
N GLY A 76 -1.97 -4.31 -21.08
CA GLY A 76 -0.75 -3.67 -21.57
C GLY A 76 -0.63 -2.17 -21.29
N THR A 77 -1.57 -1.56 -20.55
CA THR A 77 -1.54 -0.14 -20.16
C THR A 77 -1.34 -0.03 -18.63
N PRO A 78 -0.58 0.97 -18.12
CA PRO A 78 -0.41 1.16 -16.68
C PRO A 78 -1.69 1.64 -15.98
N ASN A 79 -1.90 1.23 -14.73
CA ASN A 79 -2.88 1.83 -13.81
C ASN A 79 -2.30 3.05 -13.05
N GLN A 80 -3.00 3.58 -12.04
CA GLN A 80 -2.56 4.77 -11.30
C GLN A 80 -1.20 4.59 -10.58
N TYR A 81 -0.81 3.34 -10.30
CA TYR A 81 0.46 2.99 -9.66
C TYR A 81 1.55 2.65 -10.68
N GLY A 82 1.29 2.77 -11.98
CA GLY A 82 2.21 2.42 -13.04
C GLY A 82 2.29 0.91 -13.33
N LEU A 83 1.41 0.09 -12.74
CA LEU A 83 1.42 -1.36 -12.94
C LEU A 83 0.84 -1.72 -14.30
N VAL A 84 1.62 -2.41 -15.12
CA VAL A 84 1.19 -2.92 -16.42
C VAL A 84 0.82 -4.39 -16.28
N GLN A 85 -0.42 -4.73 -16.64
CA GLN A 85 -0.99 -6.06 -16.44
C GLN A 85 -1.67 -6.57 -17.72
N GLY A 86 -1.93 -7.87 -17.78
CA GLY A 86 -2.52 -8.56 -18.95
C GLY A 86 -3.97 -9.01 -18.76
N GLU A 87 -4.47 -9.82 -19.69
CA GLU A 87 -5.84 -10.38 -19.70
C GLU A 87 -6.23 -11.12 -18.41
N ALA A 88 -5.25 -11.73 -17.73
CA ALA A 88 -5.46 -12.41 -16.46
C ALA A 88 -6.06 -11.50 -15.39
N ASN A 89 -5.82 -10.19 -15.46
CA ASN A 89 -6.43 -9.20 -14.57
C ASN A 89 -7.33 -8.19 -15.32
N ALA A 90 -7.90 -8.56 -16.48
CA ALA A 90 -8.94 -7.76 -17.10
C ALA A 90 -10.21 -7.73 -16.23
N VAL A 91 -10.97 -6.63 -16.35
CA VAL A 91 -12.25 -6.41 -15.66
C VAL A 91 -13.25 -7.50 -16.05
N ALA A 92 -13.89 -8.12 -15.05
CA ALA A 92 -14.98 -9.07 -15.29
C ALA A 92 -15.98 -9.09 -14.11
N PRO A 93 -17.27 -9.40 -14.37
CA PRO A 93 -18.27 -9.51 -13.32
C PRO A 93 -17.90 -10.56 -12.27
N GLY A 94 -18.05 -10.23 -10.98
CA GLY A 94 -17.76 -11.14 -9.87
C GLY A 94 -16.27 -11.45 -9.63
N LYS A 95 -15.38 -10.94 -10.49
CA LYS A 95 -13.93 -11.10 -10.33
C LYS A 95 -13.39 -10.14 -9.28
N ARG A 96 -12.31 -10.54 -8.60
CA ARG A 96 -11.56 -9.68 -7.68
C ARG A 96 -10.34 -9.11 -8.38
N PRO A 97 -10.04 -7.80 -8.27
CA PRO A 97 -8.83 -7.23 -8.83
C PRO A 97 -7.59 -7.80 -8.11
N LEU A 98 -6.49 -7.95 -8.86
CA LEU A 98 -5.19 -8.31 -8.31
C LEU A 98 -4.68 -7.21 -7.37
N SER A 99 -4.18 -7.60 -6.20
CA SER A 99 -3.60 -6.67 -5.22
C SER A 99 -2.12 -6.98 -4.97
N SER A 100 -1.37 -5.96 -4.56
CA SER A 100 0.00 -6.09 -4.05
C SER A 100 0.06 -6.14 -2.51
N MET A 101 -1.09 -6.16 -1.82
CA MET A 101 -1.15 -6.30 -0.36
C MET A 101 -0.48 -7.60 0.09
N SER A 102 0.48 -7.47 1.02
CA SER A 102 1.29 -8.58 1.54
C SER A 102 1.27 -8.56 3.07
N PRO A 103 0.14 -8.94 3.71
CA PRO A 103 0.02 -8.97 5.17
C PRO A 103 0.94 -10.00 5.82
#